data_AF-A0A5N1JMW0-F1
#
_entry.id   AF-A0A5N1JMW0-F1
#
_cell.length_a   1.000
_cell.length_b   1.000
_cell.length_c   1.000
_cell.angle_alpha   90.00
_cell.angle_beta   90.00
_cell.angle_gamma   90.00
#
_symmetry.space_group_name_H-M   'P 1'
#
loop_
_entity.id
_entity.type
_entity.pdbx_description
1 polymer ?
#
loop_
_entity_poly.entity_id
_entity_poly.type
_entity_poly.pdbx_seq_one_letter_code
_entity_poly.pdbx_strand_id
1 'polypeptide(L)'
;MRRLLSGLLFLACLSLSCQRPPVKAEQEDVNPLVGSWEKVNPSKCSQMYPDVIEFSANGVYQTQSEVTSVAMAWDAGTYAVDRQIVKIANALEVSKPYRFVIKNEIVTFEDEQGCRFPYRRL
;
A
#
# COMPACT_ATOMS: atom_id res chain seq x y z
N MET A 1 49.39 -28.32 -60.78
CA MET A 1 48.28 -27.98 -59.86
C MET A 1 48.89 -27.44 -58.56
N ARG A 2 48.75 -26.14 -58.28
CA ARG A 2 48.02 -25.53 -57.13
C ARG A 2 48.58 -25.94 -55.74
N ARG A 3 49.41 -25.08 -55.10
CA ARG A 3 49.12 -24.07 -54.04
C ARG A 3 49.02 -24.70 -52.62
N LEU A 4 49.93 -24.48 -51.66
CA LEU A 4 50.23 -23.32 -50.77
C LEU A 4 49.21 -23.05 -49.63
N LEU A 5 49.78 -22.83 -48.42
CA LEU A 5 49.25 -22.23 -47.15
C LEU A 5 48.35 -23.11 -46.26
N SER A 6 48.73 -23.40 -45.00
CA SER A 6 48.89 -22.54 -43.80
C SER A 6 47.55 -22.12 -43.17
N GLY A 7 47.40 -22.34 -41.85
CA GLY A 7 46.27 -21.88 -41.04
C GLY A 7 46.07 -22.75 -39.80
N LEU A 8 46.85 -22.53 -38.73
CA LEU A 8 46.50 -21.74 -37.54
C LEU A 8 45.31 -22.25 -36.70
N LEU A 9 45.68 -22.78 -35.53
CA LEU A 9 45.02 -22.72 -34.22
C LEU A 9 43.77 -21.83 -34.13
N PHE A 10 42.67 -22.42 -33.64
CA PHE A 10 41.64 -21.70 -32.89
C PHE A 10 41.32 -22.47 -31.60
N LEU A 11 42.03 -22.10 -30.53
CA LEU A 11 41.57 -22.35 -29.15
C LEU A 11 40.32 -21.49 -28.95
N ALA A 12 39.14 -22.11 -28.96
CA ALA A 12 37.92 -21.46 -28.52
C ALA A 12 37.87 -21.50 -26.98
N CYS A 13 38.47 -20.50 -26.33
CA CYS A 13 38.12 -20.15 -24.95
C CYS A 13 36.67 -19.64 -24.96
N LEU A 14 35.72 -20.53 -24.71
CA LEU A 14 34.34 -20.17 -24.41
C LEU A 14 34.32 -19.45 -23.05
N SER A 15 34.40 -18.13 -23.12
CA SER A 15 34.10 -17.23 -22.02
C SER A 15 32.63 -17.41 -21.64
N LEU A 16 32.37 -18.34 -20.72
CA LEU A 16 31.15 -18.31 -19.91
C LEU A 16 31.19 -17.03 -19.07
N SER A 17 30.71 -15.94 -19.67
CA SER A 17 30.31 -14.75 -18.93
C SER A 17 29.21 -15.20 -17.97
N CYS A 18 29.54 -15.28 -16.68
CA CYS A 18 28.55 -15.23 -15.62
C CYS A 18 27.84 -13.87 -15.71
N GLN A 19 26.86 -13.74 -16.60
CA GLN A 19 25.93 -12.64 -16.56
C GLN A 19 25.10 -12.82 -15.29
N ARG A 20 25.39 -12.01 -14.27
CA ARG A 20 24.48 -11.87 -13.13
C ARG A 20 23.11 -11.48 -13.71
N PRO A 21 22.03 -12.18 -13.35
CA PRO A 21 20.70 -11.75 -13.74
C PRO A 21 20.49 -10.31 -13.24
N PRO A 22 19.81 -9.45 -14.02
CA PRO A 22 19.51 -8.10 -13.57
C PRO A 22 18.80 -8.17 -12.21
N VAL A 23 19.25 -7.35 -11.26
CA VAL A 23 18.59 -7.19 -9.97
C VAL A 23 17.14 -6.80 -10.27
N LYS A 24 16.21 -7.67 -9.87
CA LYS A 24 14.78 -7.41 -9.98
C LYS A 24 14.56 -6.10 -9.22
N ALA A 25 14.16 -5.03 -9.93
CA ALA A 25 13.85 -3.75 -9.31
C ALA A 25 12.96 -4.04 -8.10
N GLU A 26 13.35 -3.52 -6.93
CA GLU A 26 12.54 -3.58 -5.72
C GLU A 26 11.12 -3.19 -6.11
N GLN A 27 10.19 -4.13 -5.96
CA GLN A 27 8.77 -3.79 -6.03
C GLN A 27 8.59 -2.73 -4.96
N GLU A 28 8.40 -1.48 -5.36
CA GLU A 28 7.80 -0.45 -4.52
C GLU A 28 6.58 -1.13 -3.89
N ASP A 29 6.62 -1.33 -2.57
CA ASP A 29 5.54 -1.96 -1.83
C ASP A 29 4.37 -0.98 -1.88
N VAL A 30 3.57 -1.09 -2.94
CA VAL A 30 2.44 -0.20 -3.18
C VAL A 30 1.45 -0.44 -2.06
N ASN A 31 1.47 0.44 -1.07
CA ASN A 31 0.57 0.39 0.06
C ASN A 31 -0.88 0.34 -0.47
N PRO A 32 -1.63 -0.75 -0.22
CA PRO A 32 -2.91 -0.99 -0.87
C PRO A 32 -4.01 -0.03 -0.40
N LEU A 33 -3.76 0.74 0.66
CA LEU A 33 -4.66 1.79 1.14
C LEU A 33 -4.55 3.09 0.34
N VAL A 34 -3.47 3.31 -0.44
CA VAL A 34 -3.29 4.57 -1.18
C VAL A 34 -4.47 4.83 -2.13
N GLY A 35 -5.00 6.04 -2.07
CA GLY A 35 -6.20 6.49 -2.78
C GLY A 35 -7.30 6.98 -1.84
N SER A 36 -8.45 7.31 -2.44
CA SER A 36 -9.62 7.83 -1.73
C SER A 36 -10.69 6.75 -1.55
N TRP A 37 -11.35 6.79 -0.40
CA TRP A 37 -12.32 5.78 0.03
C TRP A 37 -13.53 6.44 0.68
N GLU A 38 -14.72 5.97 0.37
CA GLU A 38 -16.00 6.48 0.86
C GLU A 38 -16.72 5.41 1.69
N LYS A 39 -17.22 5.80 2.86
CA LYS A 39 -17.86 4.89 3.81
C LYS A 39 -19.11 4.28 3.21
N VAL A 40 -19.23 2.96 3.32
CA VAL A 40 -20.39 2.21 2.87
C VAL A 40 -21.20 1.79 4.10
N ASN A 41 -22.52 1.99 4.05
CA ASN A 41 -23.47 1.50 5.05
C ASN A 41 -23.11 1.91 6.50
N PRO A 42 -23.32 3.19 6.88
CA PRO A 42 -23.04 3.64 8.24
C PRO A 42 -23.87 2.85 9.26
N SER A 43 -23.17 2.14 10.14
CA SER A 43 -23.74 1.53 11.34
C SER A 43 -23.66 2.51 12.51
N LYS A 44 -24.36 2.22 13.61
CA LYS A 44 -24.34 3.08 14.81
C LYS A 44 -22.91 3.27 15.36
N CYS A 45 -22.10 2.22 15.37
CA CYS A 45 -20.72 2.32 15.87
C CYS A 45 -19.80 3.06 14.88
N SER A 46 -20.13 3.05 13.58
CA SER A 46 -19.27 3.67 12.57
C SER A 46 -19.47 5.18 12.39
N GLN A 47 -20.41 5.78 13.13
CA GLN A 47 -20.76 7.21 13.02
C GLN A 47 -19.62 8.14 13.43
N MET A 48 -18.74 7.71 14.34
CA MET A 48 -17.58 8.49 14.80
C MET A 48 -16.42 8.52 13.80
N TYR A 49 -16.47 7.69 12.77
CA TYR A 49 -15.45 7.62 11.72
C TYR A 49 -15.87 8.48 10.52
N PRO A 50 -14.93 8.99 9.72
CA PRO A 50 -15.21 9.93 8.63
C PRO A 50 -15.95 9.32 7.45
N ASP A 51 -16.64 10.13 6.66
CA ASP A 51 -17.37 9.65 5.48
C ASP A 51 -16.46 9.39 4.30
N VAL A 52 -15.41 10.20 4.14
CA VAL A 52 -14.36 10.02 3.13
C VAL A 52 -13.00 10.04 3.79
N ILE A 53 -12.11 9.16 3.35
CA ILE A 53 -10.71 9.11 3.77
C ILE A 53 -9.84 9.03 2.52
N GLU A 54 -8.77 9.84 2.48
CA GLU A 54 -7.75 9.76 1.45
C GLU A 54 -6.40 9.44 2.07
N PHE A 55 -5.74 8.41 1.56
CA PHE A 55 -4.41 7.98 1.95
C PHE A 55 -3.40 8.34 0.85
N SER A 56 -2.43 9.19 1.19
CA SER A 56 -1.34 9.57 0.30
C SER A 56 -0.16 8.60 0.41
N ALA A 57 0.60 8.42 -0.68
CA ALA A 57 1.77 7.53 -0.71
C ALA A 57 2.89 7.96 0.26
N ASN A 58 2.91 9.22 0.71
CA ASN A 58 3.90 9.76 1.65
C ASN A 58 3.57 9.48 3.13
N GLY A 59 2.58 8.64 3.43
CA GLY A 59 2.22 8.30 4.81
C GLY A 59 1.32 9.33 5.50
N VAL A 60 0.69 10.24 4.75
CA VAL A 60 -0.30 11.20 5.26
C VAL A 60 -1.71 10.76 4.86
N TYR A 61 -2.69 11.00 5.73
CA TYR A 61 -4.10 10.85 5.39
C TYR A 61 -4.90 12.12 5.71
N GLN A 62 -6.00 12.30 5.00
CA GLN A 62 -6.97 13.36 5.22
C GLN A 62 -8.38 12.78 5.19
N THR A 63 -9.32 13.46 5.84
CA THR A 63 -10.70 12.99 5.91
C THR A 63 -11.68 14.10 5.60
N GLN A 64 -12.88 13.70 5.18
CA GLN A 64 -14.03 14.58 5.03
C GLN A 64 -15.22 13.91 5.71
N SER A 65 -16.04 14.71 6.39
CA SER A 65 -17.29 14.27 7.02
C SER A 65 -18.32 15.37 6.86
N GLU A 66 -19.59 15.01 6.89
CA GLU A 66 -20.62 16.01 7.14
C GLU A 66 -20.34 16.70 8.48
N VAL A 67 -20.65 18.00 8.59
CA VAL A 67 -20.42 18.77 9.81
C VAL A 67 -21.33 18.22 10.91
N THR A 68 -20.82 17.27 11.69
CA THR A 68 -21.48 16.76 12.88
C THR A 68 -20.95 17.47 14.11
N SER A 69 -21.77 17.55 15.17
CA SER A 69 -21.36 18.10 16.46
C SER A 69 -20.46 17.15 17.27
N VAL A 70 -20.04 16.02 16.68
CA VAL A 70 -19.24 14.98 17.34
C VAL A 70 -17.79 15.14 16.91
N ALA A 71 -16.87 15.10 17.87
CA ALA A 71 -15.44 15.06 17.57
C ALA A 71 -15.13 13.76 16.81
N MET A 72 -14.54 13.91 15.62
CA MET A 72 -14.20 12.78 14.76
C MET A 72 -13.05 11.97 15.35
N ALA A 73 -13.12 10.64 15.20
CA ALA A 73 -12.02 9.77 15.60
C ALA A 73 -10.80 9.98 14.69
N TRP A 74 -11.05 10.15 13.39
CA TRP A 74 -10.03 10.41 12.38
C TRP A 74 -10.32 11.77 11.75
N ASP A 75 -9.31 12.62 11.65
CA ASP A 75 -9.37 13.97 11.12
C ASP A 75 -8.32 14.12 9.99
N ALA A 76 -7.08 14.44 10.33
CA ALA A 76 -5.95 14.43 9.43
C ALA A 76 -4.70 14.09 10.22
N GLY A 77 -3.78 13.38 9.57
CA GLY A 77 -2.57 12.96 10.27
C GLY A 77 -1.71 12.03 9.45
N THR A 78 -1.02 11.13 10.15
CA THR A 78 -0.12 10.16 9.52
C THR A 78 -0.62 8.74 9.70
N TYR A 79 -0.19 7.87 8.79
CA TYR A 79 -0.50 6.46 8.86
C TYR A 79 0.69 5.60 8.47
N ALA A 80 0.71 4.38 9.02
CA ALA A 80 1.67 3.36 8.66
C ALA A 80 0.96 2.01 8.53
N VAL A 81 1.32 1.22 7.53
CA VAL A 81 0.75 -0.10 7.28
C VAL A 81 1.80 -1.16 7.56
N ASP A 82 1.43 -2.16 8.37
CA ASP A 82 2.15 -3.43 8.52
C ASP A 82 1.16 -4.56 8.26
N ARG A 83 1.32 -5.26 7.13
CA ARG A 83 0.45 -6.35 6.69
C ARG A 83 -1.02 -5.93 6.64
N GLN A 84 -1.83 -6.38 7.61
CA GLN A 84 -3.27 -6.14 7.70
C GLN A 84 -3.61 -5.21 8.87
N ILE A 85 -2.63 -4.48 9.39
CA ILE A 85 -2.80 -3.48 10.42
C ILE A 85 -2.43 -2.12 9.82
N VAL A 86 -3.32 -1.14 9.98
CA VAL A 86 -3.00 0.27 9.79
C VAL A 86 -2.93 0.94 11.14
N LYS A 87 -1.87 1.71 11.38
CA LYS A 87 -1.74 2.59 12.54
C LYS A 87 -2.07 3.99 12.08
N ILE A 88 -3.03 4.63 12.74
CA ILE A 88 -3.45 6.00 12.48
C ILE A 88 -2.94 6.88 13.64
N ALA A 89 -2.33 8.01 13.32
CA ALA A 89 -1.90 9.01 14.29
C ALA A 89 -2.43 10.38 13.89
N ASN A 90 -2.97 11.12 14.85
CA ASN A 90 -3.45 12.50 14.68
C ASN A 90 -3.21 13.35 15.93
N ALA A 91 -3.82 14.54 15.98
CA ALA A 91 -3.66 15.45 17.10
C ALA A 91 -4.23 14.90 18.43
N LEU A 92 -5.20 13.99 18.36
CA LEU A 92 -5.88 13.42 19.54
C LEU A 92 -5.27 12.07 19.97
N GLU A 93 -4.71 11.32 19.02
CA GLU A 93 -4.24 9.95 19.22
C GLU A 93 -2.83 9.78 18.64
N VAL A 94 -1.88 9.37 19.49
CA VAL A 94 -0.46 9.26 19.10
C VAL A 94 -0.22 8.09 18.12
N SER A 95 -0.98 6.99 18.22
CA SER A 95 -0.94 5.87 17.27
C SER A 95 -1.98 4.80 17.64
N LYS A 96 -3.13 4.76 16.97
CA LYS A 96 -4.17 3.75 17.18
C LYS A 96 -4.17 2.68 16.08
N PRO A 97 -4.11 1.38 16.41
CA PRO A 97 -4.11 0.31 15.42
C PRO A 97 -5.53 -0.09 15.00
N TYR A 98 -5.71 -0.36 13.71
CA TYR A 98 -6.92 -0.91 13.12
C TYR A 98 -6.57 -2.10 12.25
N ARG A 99 -7.33 -3.18 12.37
CA ARG A 99 -7.25 -4.28 11.41
C ARG A 99 -7.94 -3.85 10.12
N PHE A 100 -7.45 -4.31 8.98
CA PHE A 100 -8.15 -4.11 7.72
C PHE A 100 -8.07 -5.33 6.80
N VAL A 101 -9.09 -5.47 5.97
CA VAL A 101 -9.15 -6.45 4.88
C VAL A 101 -9.69 -5.76 3.64
N ILE A 102 -9.06 -6.00 2.49
CA ILE A 102 -9.50 -5.48 1.19
C ILE A 102 -10.08 -6.64 0.38
N LYS A 103 -11.32 -6.49 -0.09
CA LYS A 103 -12.00 -7.43 -1.01
C LYS A 103 -12.88 -6.64 -1.97
N ASN A 104 -12.77 -6.92 -3.27
CA ASN A 104 -13.62 -6.31 -4.31
C ASN A 104 -13.75 -4.78 -4.15
N GLU A 105 -12.61 -4.07 -4.05
CA GLU A 105 -12.55 -2.61 -3.90
C GLU A 105 -13.20 -2.05 -2.62
N ILE A 106 -13.52 -2.91 -1.66
CA ILE A 106 -13.98 -2.54 -0.33
C ILE A 106 -12.87 -2.83 0.66
N VAL A 107 -12.40 -1.78 1.35
CA VAL A 107 -11.60 -1.93 2.57
C VAL A 107 -12.54 -1.96 3.76
N THR A 108 -12.43 -2.97 4.62
CA THR A 108 -13.15 -3.00 5.90
C THR A 108 -12.16 -2.82 7.01
N PHE A 109 -12.27 -1.69 7.73
CA PHE A 109 -11.52 -1.47 8.96
C PHE A 109 -12.27 -2.08 10.15
N GLU A 110 -11.51 -2.52 11.15
CA GLU A 110 -12.00 -3.03 12.42
C GLU A 110 -11.17 -2.42 13.55
N ASP A 111 -11.84 -1.79 14.51
CA ASP A 111 -11.22 -1.24 15.70
C ASP A 111 -11.06 -2.28 16.83
N GLU A 112 -10.47 -1.87 17.95
CA GLU A 112 -10.27 -2.71 19.12
C GLU A 112 -11.57 -3.18 19.81
N GLN A 113 -12.68 -2.48 19.56
CA GLN A 113 -14.01 -2.81 20.08
C GLN A 113 -14.78 -3.75 19.14
N GLY A 114 -14.18 -4.10 17.99
CA GLY A 114 -14.80 -4.93 16.97
C GLY A 114 -15.81 -4.18 16.11
N CYS A 115 -15.87 -2.84 16.15
CA CYS A 115 -16.68 -2.09 15.20
C CYS A 115 -16.06 -2.24 13.82
N ARG A 116 -16.88 -2.68 12.85
CA ARG A 116 -16.47 -2.88 11.46
C ARG A 116 -17.12 -1.83 10.58
N PHE A 117 -16.30 -1.10 9.83
CA PHE A 117 -16.75 0.04 9.05
C PHE A 117 -16.11 -0.01 7.66
N PRO A 118 -16.89 -0.45 6.64
CA PRO A 118 -16.38 -0.62 5.30
C PRO A 118 -16.35 0.70 4.54
N TYR A 119 -15.36 0.83 3.66
CA TYR A 119 -15.27 1.90 2.67
C TYR A 119 -15.04 1.29 1.30
N ARG A 120 -15.67 1.88 0.30
CA ARG A 120 -15.49 1.57 -1.11
C ARG A 120 -14.50 2.57 -1.70
N ARG A 121 -13.64 2.08 -2.60
CA ARG A 121 -12.72 2.94 -3.36
C ARG A 121 -13.52 3.91 -4.24
N LEU A 122 -13.11 5.19 -4.23
CA LEU A 122 -13.63 6.22 -5.14
C LEU A 122 -12.99 6.13 -6.52
#